data_AF-Q0I5L3-F1
#
_entry.id   AF-Q0I5L3-F1
#
_cell.length_a   1.000
_cell.length_b   1.000
_cell.length_c   1.000
_cell.angle_alpha   90.00
_cell.angle_beta   90.00
_cell.angle_gamma   90.00
#
_symmetry.space_group_name_H-M   'P 1'
#
loop_
_entity.id
_entity.type
_entity.pdbx_description
1 polymer ?
#
loop_
_entity_poly.entity_id
_entity_poly.type
_entity_poly.pdbx_seq_one_letter_code
_entity_poly.pdbx_strand_id
1 'polypeptide(L)' 'MENKRSFGWLVGWLVGWLVGWLVGWLVGWLVGWLVGWLVGWLVGWLVGWLVGWLVGWLVGWLT' A
#
# COMPACT_ATOMS: atom_id res chain seq x y z
N MET A 1 30.29 -4.51 -35.95
CA MET A 1 30.21 -4.64 -34.48
C MET A 1 29.18 -3.70 -33.84
N GLU A 2 28.60 -2.75 -34.58
CA GLU A 2 27.62 -1.77 -34.06
C GLU A 2 26.26 -2.40 -33.72
N ASN A 3 25.78 -3.36 -34.51
CA ASN A 3 24.45 -3.95 -34.29
C ASN A 3 24.27 -4.60 -32.91
N LYS A 4 25.33 -5.19 -32.33
CA LYS A 4 25.24 -5.80 -30.99
C LYS A 4 25.11 -4.76 -29.87
N ARG A 5 25.71 -3.57 -30.02
CA ARG A 5 25.61 -2.51 -29.01
C ARG A 5 24.25 -1.84 -29.04
N SER A 6 23.70 -1.58 -30.24
CA SER A 6 22.35 -1.04 -30.39
C SER A 6 21.28 -1.99 -29.84
N PHE A 7 21.43 -3.30 -30.08
CA PHE A 7 20.51 -4.29 -29.52
C PHE A 7 20.60 -4.35 -27.98
N GLY A 8 21.80 -4.30 -27.41
CA GLY A 8 21.99 -4.26 -25.96
C GLY A 8 21.36 -3.02 -25.31
N TRP A 9 21.46 -1.86 -25.96
CA TRP A 9 20.86 -0.62 -25.46
C TRP A 9 19.32 -0.66 -25.53
N LEU A 10 18.76 -1.15 -26.63
CA LEU A 10 17.31 -1.35 -26.79
C LEU A 10 16.75 -2.32 -25.75
N VAL A 11 17.41 -3.46 -25.54
CA VAL A 11 16.98 -4.45 -24.54
C VAL A 11 17.08 -3.87 -23.14
N GLY A 12 18.17 -3.17 -22.79
CA GLY A 12 18.32 -2.54 -21.48
C GLY A 12 17.22 -1.49 -21.22
N TRP A 13 16.90 -0.68 -22.22
CA TRP A 13 15.85 0.33 -22.11
C TRP A 13 14.46 -0.31 -21.98
N LEU A 14 14.15 -1.32 -22.80
CA LEU A 14 12.87 -2.03 -22.77
C LEU A 14 12.65 -2.77 -21.44
N VAL A 15 13.68 -3.47 -20.95
CA VAL A 15 13.64 -4.20 -19.68
C VAL A 15 13.54 -3.23 -18.52
N GLY A 16 14.32 -2.15 -18.49
CA GLY A 16 14.25 -1.14 -17.44
C GLY A 16 12.87 -0.49 -17.35
N TRP A 17 12.28 -0.16 -18.51
CA TRP A 17 10.95 0.44 -18.56
C TRP A 17 9.85 -0.56 -18.15
N LEU A 18 9.89 -1.79 -18.66
CA LEU A 18 8.91 -2.83 -18.34
C LEU A 18 8.97 -3.22 -16.86
N VAL A 19 10.17 -3.44 -16.32
CA VAL A 19 10.38 -3.81 -14.91
C VAL A 19 10.00 -2.64 -14.00
N GLY A 20 10.43 -1.42 -14.31
CA GLY A 20 10.09 -0.25 -13.52
C GLY A 20 8.58 -0.01 -13.44
N TRP A 21 7.89 -0.15 -14.58
CA TRP A 21 6.45 0.03 -14.63
C TRP A 21 5.69 -1.10 -13.92
N LEU A 22 6.06 -2.36 -14.18
CA LEU A 22 5.41 -3.52 -13.57
C LEU A 22 5.62 -3.57 -12.06
N VAL A 23 6.86 -3.37 -11.60
CA VAL A 23 7.20 -3.36 -10.17
C VAL A 23 6.57 -2.16 -9.48
N GLY A 24 6.66 -0.97 -10.07
CA GLY A 24 6.07 0.24 -9.48
C GLY A 24 4.55 0.10 -9.32
N TRP A 25 3.86 -0.42 -10.34
CA TRP A 25 2.42 -0.62 -10.29
C TRP A 25 2.01 -1.73 -9.32
N LEU A 26 2.67 -2.89 -9.39
CA LEU A 26 2.35 -4.03 -8.53
C LEU A 26 2.63 -3.73 -7.05
N VAL A 27 3.80 -3.16 -6.75
CA VAL A 27 4.19 -2.81 -5.37
C VAL A 27 3.32 -1.67 -4.86
N GLY A 28 3.11 -0.62 -5.65
CA GLY A 28 2.27 0.52 -5.23
C GLY A 28 0.84 0.09 -4.93
N TRP A 29 0.26 -0.74 -5.79
CA TRP A 29 -1.10 -1.23 -5.59
C TRP A 29 -1.21 -2.21 -4.42
N LEU A 30 -0.32 -3.20 -4.34
CA LEU A 30 -0.35 -4.21 -3.28
C LEU A 30 -0.08 -3.58 -1.91
N VAL A 31 0.94 -2.73 -1.79
CA VAL A 31 1.27 -2.05 -0.53
C VAL A 31 0.17 -1.06 -0.16
N GLY A 32 -0.30 -0.24 -1.10
CA GLY A 32 -1.36 0.74 -0.82
C GLY A 32 -2.65 0.07 -0.37
N TRP A 33 -3.04 -1.02 -1.02
CA TRP A 33 -4.25 -1.76 -0.67
C TRP A 33 -4.10 -2.51 0.66
N LEU A 34 -3.00 -3.25 0.84
CA LEU A 34 -2.76 -4.04 2.06
C LEU A 34 -2.61 -3.14 3.29
N VAL A 35 -1.80 -2.08 3.20
CA VAL A 35 -1.59 -1.14 4.30
C VAL A 35 -2.86 -0.35 4.57
N GLY A 36 -3.52 0.18 3.54
CA GLY A 36 -4.76 0.93 3.71
C GLY A 36 -5.87 0.11 4.36
N TRP A 37 -6.04 -1.14 3.92
CA TRP A 37 -7.06 -2.03 4.47
C TRP A 37 -6.71 -2.49 5.89
N LEU A 38 -5.48 -2.94 6.14
CA LEU A 38 -5.06 -3.42 7.46
C LEU A 38 -5.07 -2.31 8.50
N VAL A 39 -4.50 -1.15 8.17
CA VAL A 39 -4.46 0.01 9.08
C VAL A 39 -5.86 0.56 9.28
N GLY A 40 -6.64 0.75 8.22
CA GLY A 40 -8.01 1.26 8.33
C GLY A 40 -8.90 0.36 9.19
N TRP A 41 -8.81 -0.96 8.99
CA TRP A 41 -9.59 -1.91 9.75
C TRP A 41 -9.14 -2.01 11.22
N LEU A 42 -7.84 -2.13 11.46
CA LEU A 42 -7.30 -2.25 12.82
C LEU A 42 -7.54 -0.96 13.63
N VAL A 43 -7.25 0.20 13.05
CA VAL A 43 -7.44 1.50 13.72
C VAL A 43 -8.93 1.76 13.92
N GLY A 44 -9.76 1.55 12.90
CA GLY A 44 -11.20 1.76 13.00
C GLY A 44 -11.85 0.89 14.07
N TRP A 45 -11.47 -0.39 14.14
CA TRP A 45 -12.00 -1.32 15.13
C TRP A 45 -11.51 -0.98 16.54
N LEU A 46 -10.21 -0.75 16.71
CA LEU A 46 -9.62 -0.45 18.02
C LEU A 46 -10.14 0.88 18.58
N VAL A 47 -10.16 1.93 17.75
CA VAL A 47 -10.66 3.25 18.16
C VAL A 47 -12.16 3.19 18.41
N GLY A 48 -12.93 2.54 17.54
CA GLY A 48 -14.38 2.41 17.71
C GLY A 48 -14.74 1.67 19.00
N TRP A 49 -14.04 0.57 19.31
CA TRP A 49 -14.26 -0.20 20.52
C TRP A 49 -13.85 0.58 21.77
N LEU A 50 -12.66 1.19 21.77
CA LEU A 50 -12.15 1.95 22.92
C LEU A 50 -13.02 3.17 23.21
N VAL A 51 -13.38 3.94 22.17
CA VAL A 51 -14.24 5.12 22.30
C VAL A 51 -15.65 4.70 22.73
N GLY A 52 -16.23 3.66 22.13
CA GLY A 52 -17.55 3.17 22.51
C GLY A 52 -17.61 2.70 23.95
N TRP A 53 -16.60 1.96 24.41
CA TRP A 53 -16.52 1.49 25.79
C TRP A 53 -16.31 2.64 26.79
N LEU A 54 -15.38 3.56 26.49
CA LEU A 54 -15.10 4.71 27.36
C LEU A 54 -16.30 5.66 27.46
N VAL A 55 -16.93 5.98 26.33
CA VAL A 55 -18.12 6.84 26.28
C VAL A 55 -19.29 6.15 26.98
N GLY A 56 -19.53 4.86 26.72
CA GLY A 56 -20.60 4.11 27.37
C GLY A 56 -20.42 4.04 28.89
N TRP A 57 -19.20 3.80 29.36
CA TRP A 57 -18.88 3.78 30.78
C TRP A 57 -19.04 5.15 31.43
N LEU A 58 -18.55 6.22 30.77
CA LEU A 58 -18.65 7.58 31.28
C LEU A 58 -20.10 8.05 31.35
N VAL A 59 -20.90 7.79 30.31
CA VAL A 59 -22.33 8.13 30.28
C VAL A 59 -23.07 7.37 31.37
N GLY A 60 -22.83 6.07 31.52
CA GLY A 60 -23.45 5.25 32.56
C GLY A 60 -23.04 5.61 34.00
N TRP A 61 -21.92 6.31 34.18
CA TRP A 61 -21.52 6.88 35.48
C TRP A 61 -22.17 8.23 35.77
N LEU A 62 -22.48 9.00 34.72
CA LEU A 62 -23.02 10.35 34.82
C LEU A 62 -24.56 10.35 34.92
N THR A 63 -25.21 9.32 34.37
CA THR A 63 -26.66 9.04 34.48
C THR A 63 -26.96 8.17 35.68
#